data_AF-A0A957FU34-F1
#
_entry.id   AF-A0A957FU34-F1
#
_cell.length_a   1.000
_cell.length_b   1.000
_cell.length_c   1.000
_cell.angle_alpha   90.00
_cell.angle_beta   90.00
_cell.angle_gamma   90.00
#
_symmetry.space_group_name_H-M   'P 1'
#
loop_
_entity.id
_entity.type
_entity.pdbx_description
1 polymer ?
#
loop_
_entity_poly.entity_id
_entity_poly.type
_entity_poly.pdbx_seq_one_letter_code
_entity_poly.pdbx_strand_id
1 'polypeptide(L)'
;MKTIIREMSPSAYARLAGVLYLVITVAAIFAHMVIPEQFIVAGDAGATAANIAANEATFRLGTVGNELIILLSEIVLAVVLYVLLKPVSQTLSLIAAVSRLAMTTIHGLNLLNYYFVFQLLSGGSLASAFSPEQVNALVTLFLDAHSIGFTIGIAFLVPHVLILGYLIVRSGYFPKVLGILFIAAGLGYLMDATGLLLVASYTTTPGLIAVVIASAEIAFPIWLLVKGVNKERWQYRTLALENA
;
A
#
# COMPACT_ATOMS: atom_id res chain seq x y z
N MET A 1 3.74 5.33 38.82
CA MET A 1 3.33 6.59 38.15
C MET A 1 2.79 6.22 36.78
N LYS A 2 1.46 6.12 36.59
CA LYS A 2 0.89 5.91 35.25
C LYS A 2 1.06 7.23 34.51
N THR A 3 1.94 7.27 33.51
CA THR A 3 2.02 8.40 32.59
C THR A 3 0.65 8.56 31.95
N ILE A 4 -0.08 9.64 32.29
CA ILE A 4 -1.38 9.95 31.67
C ILE A 4 -1.08 10.49 30.28
N ILE A 5 -0.72 9.60 29.35
CA ILE A 5 -0.78 9.92 27.93
C ILE A 5 -2.27 9.89 27.59
N ARG A 6 -2.83 11.06 27.27
CA ARG A 6 -4.23 11.15 26.84
C ARG A 6 -4.34 10.50 25.47
N GLU A 7 -4.73 9.23 25.43
CA GLU A 7 -5.00 8.55 24.17
C GLU A 7 -6.14 9.23 23.41
N MET A 8 -6.05 9.20 22.08
CA MET A 8 -7.10 9.74 21.21
C MET A 8 -8.40 8.98 21.40
N SER A 9 -9.54 9.67 21.20
CA SER A 9 -10.84 8.97 21.20
C SER A 9 -10.94 7.99 20.02
N PRO A 10 -11.74 6.91 20.11
CA PRO A 10 -11.94 5.95 19.01
C PRO A 10 -12.38 6.61 17.70
N SER A 11 -13.21 7.66 17.76
CA SER A 11 -13.61 8.40 16.56
C SER A 11 -12.47 9.23 15.98
N ALA A 12 -11.55 9.72 16.80
CA ALA A 12 -10.37 10.43 16.32
C ALA A 12 -9.39 9.48 15.64
N TYR A 13 -9.18 8.27 16.19
CA TYR A 13 -8.43 7.21 15.50
C TYR A 13 -9.09 6.82 14.17
N ALA A 14 -10.42 6.64 14.15
CA ALA A 14 -11.13 6.32 12.92
C ALA A 14 -10.94 7.39 11.83
N ARG A 15 -11.09 8.68 12.20
CA ARG A 15 -10.88 9.79 11.25
C ARG A 15 -9.44 9.88 10.77
N LEU A 16 -8.47 9.68 11.67
CA LEU A 16 -7.05 9.65 11.31
C LEU A 16 -6.77 8.54 10.31
N ALA A 17 -7.28 7.32 10.55
CA ALA A 17 -7.17 6.22 9.59
C ALA A 17 -7.80 6.58 8.24
N GLY A 18 -9.01 7.18 8.23
CA GLY A 18 -9.67 7.61 7.01
C GLY A 18 -8.87 8.65 6.21
N VAL A 19 -8.25 9.63 6.88
CA VAL A 19 -7.37 10.63 6.23
C VAL A 19 -6.12 9.96 5.67
N LEU A 20 -5.47 9.09 6.44
CA LEU A 20 -4.26 8.39 6.00
C LEU A 20 -4.52 7.53 4.78
N TYR A 21 -5.65 6.80 4.75
CA TYR A 21 -6.06 6.06 3.56
C TYR A 21 -6.22 6.97 2.34
N LEU A 22 -6.88 8.14 2.47
CA LEU A 22 -7.01 9.06 1.33
C LEU A 22 -5.66 9.61 0.86
N VAL A 23 -4.77 9.96 1.79
CA VAL A 23 -3.41 10.42 1.46
C VAL A 23 -2.66 9.34 0.68
N ILE A 24 -2.73 8.08 1.15
CA ILE A 24 -2.14 6.93 0.47
C ILE A 24 -2.74 6.74 -0.92
N THR A 25 -4.07 6.74 -1.05
CA THR A 25 -4.76 6.58 -2.35
C THR A 25 -4.34 7.65 -3.35
N VAL A 26 -4.33 8.92 -2.94
CA VAL A 26 -3.94 10.02 -3.83
C VAL A 26 -2.48 9.88 -4.25
N ALA A 27 -1.56 9.67 -3.30
CA ALA A 27 -0.15 9.49 -3.61
C ALA A 27 0.10 8.26 -4.50
N ALA A 28 -0.62 7.15 -4.28
CA ALA A 28 -0.53 5.94 -5.08
C ALA A 28 -1.01 6.14 -6.52
N ILE A 29 -2.10 6.89 -6.73
CA ILE A 29 -2.57 7.25 -8.09
C ILE A 29 -1.46 8.00 -8.85
N PHE A 30 -0.79 8.96 -8.21
CA PHE A 30 0.31 9.66 -8.85
C PHE A 30 1.51 8.73 -9.12
N ALA A 31 1.97 8.00 -8.11
CA ALA A 31 3.17 7.16 -8.21
C ALA A 31 3.03 5.99 -9.19
N HIS A 32 1.85 5.36 -9.24
CA HIS A 32 1.65 4.08 -9.94
C HIS A 32 0.75 4.18 -11.19
N MET A 33 0.10 5.31 -11.42
CA MET A 33 -0.70 5.51 -12.64
C MET A 33 -0.19 6.70 -13.45
N VAL A 34 -0.25 7.91 -12.89
CA VAL A 34 0.05 9.15 -13.63
C VAL A 34 1.50 9.21 -14.11
N ILE A 35 2.46 8.91 -13.22
CA ILE A 35 3.88 9.01 -13.57
C ILE A 35 4.29 7.89 -14.55
N PRO A 36 3.93 6.61 -14.36
CA PRO A 36 4.18 5.59 -15.37
C PRO A 36 3.58 5.92 -16.74
N GLU A 37 2.32 6.38 -16.79
CA GLU A 37 1.65 6.75 -18.04
C GLU A 37 2.37 7.89 -18.78
N GLN A 38 2.90 8.87 -18.04
CA GLN A 38 3.60 10.02 -18.62
C GLN A 38 5.01 9.68 -19.12
N PHE A 39 5.71 8.75 -18.48
CA PHE A 39 7.16 8.56 -18.69
C PHE A 39 7.54 7.25 -19.39
N ILE A 40 6.76 6.18 -19.22
CA ILE A 40 7.11 4.84 -19.72
C ILE A 40 6.43 4.60 -21.06
N VAL A 41 7.25 4.39 -22.10
CA VAL A 41 6.78 4.05 -23.45
C VAL A 41 6.90 2.53 -23.65
N ALA A 42 5.76 1.85 -23.68
CA ALA A 42 5.72 0.40 -23.82
C ALA A 42 6.47 -0.07 -25.09
N GLY A 43 7.48 -0.92 -24.90
CA GLY A 43 8.29 -1.46 -26.00
C GLY A 43 9.39 -0.54 -26.51
N ASP A 44 9.55 0.68 -25.97
CA ASP A 44 10.60 1.62 -26.36
C ASP A 44 11.43 2.08 -25.15
N ALA A 45 12.51 1.34 -24.89
CA ALA A 45 13.45 1.62 -23.81
C ALA A 45 14.20 2.96 -24.01
N GLY A 46 14.47 3.33 -25.26
CA GLY A 46 15.17 4.58 -25.59
C GLY A 46 14.32 5.79 -25.29
N ALA A 47 13.06 5.79 -25.74
CA ALA A 47 12.10 6.84 -25.44
C ALA A 47 11.81 6.94 -23.93
N THR A 48 11.66 5.80 -23.24
CA THR A 48 11.47 5.77 -21.79
C THR A 48 12.64 6.42 -21.04
N ALA A 49 13.88 6.01 -21.34
CA ALA A 49 15.07 6.59 -20.74
C ALA A 49 15.21 8.10 -21.03
N ALA A 50 14.94 8.50 -22.28
CA ALA A 50 14.99 9.91 -22.68
C ALA A 50 13.93 10.77 -21.96
N ASN A 51 12.69 10.28 -21.81
CA ASN A 51 11.63 10.98 -21.09
C ASN A 51 12.00 11.20 -19.61
N ILE A 52 12.54 10.18 -18.96
CA ILE A 52 12.98 10.25 -17.56
C ILE A 52 14.17 11.21 -17.43
N ALA A 53 15.20 11.08 -18.27
CA ALA A 53 16.38 11.94 -18.21
C ALA A 53 16.04 13.42 -18.45
N ALA A 54 15.13 13.71 -19.38
CA ALA A 54 14.70 15.08 -19.68
C ALA A 54 13.93 15.75 -18.53
N ASN A 55 13.27 14.97 -17.67
CA ASN A 55 12.40 15.47 -16.60
C ASN A 55 12.63 14.73 -15.27
N GLU A 56 13.91 14.49 -14.93
CA GLU A 56 14.29 13.62 -13.82
C GLU A 56 13.68 14.05 -12.48
N ALA A 57 13.66 15.35 -12.19
CA ALA A 57 13.10 15.88 -10.94
C ALA A 57 11.61 15.54 -10.78
N THR A 58 10.84 15.65 -11.86
CA THR A 58 9.41 15.29 -11.88
C THR A 58 9.23 13.79 -11.69
N PHE A 59 10.02 12.97 -12.39
CA PHE A 59 9.96 11.52 -12.22
C PHE A 59 10.34 11.09 -10.80
N ARG A 60 11.38 11.69 -10.22
CA ARG A 60 11.89 11.42 -8.87
C ARG A 60 10.90 11.81 -7.78
N LEU A 61 10.33 13.01 -7.84
CA LEU A 61 9.29 13.44 -6.90
C LEU A 61 8.00 12.64 -7.09
N GLY A 62 7.65 12.36 -8.34
CA GLY A 62 6.47 11.62 -8.75
C GLY A 62 6.47 10.16 -8.28
N THR A 63 7.62 9.48 -8.34
CA THR A 63 7.78 8.09 -7.88
C THR A 63 8.22 8.05 -6.41
N VAL A 64 9.53 8.19 -6.15
CA VAL A 64 10.14 8.06 -4.81
C VAL A 64 9.49 9.00 -3.80
N GLY A 65 9.20 10.24 -4.17
CA GLY A 65 8.56 11.21 -3.28
C GLY A 65 7.18 10.77 -2.81
N ASN A 66 6.30 10.41 -3.75
CA ASN A 66 4.96 9.91 -3.42
C ASN A 66 4.99 8.56 -2.69
N GLU A 67 5.88 7.64 -3.08
CA GLU A 67 6.03 6.38 -2.36
C GLU A 67 6.48 6.59 -0.91
N LEU A 68 7.39 7.52 -0.63
CA LEU A 68 7.73 7.85 0.76
C LEU A 68 6.52 8.38 1.55
N ILE A 69 5.66 9.18 0.92
CA ILE A 69 4.40 9.63 1.55
C ILE A 69 3.49 8.44 1.87
N ILE A 70 3.35 7.50 0.93
CA ILE A 70 2.60 6.25 1.13
C ILE A 70 3.19 5.48 2.31
N LEU A 71 4.46 5.12 2.24
CA LEU A 71 5.13 4.25 3.21
C LEU A 71 5.12 4.81 4.64
N LEU A 72 5.36 6.11 4.80
CA LEU A 72 5.30 6.75 6.11
C LEU A 72 3.87 6.81 6.65
N SER A 73 2.88 7.05 5.78
CA SER A 73 1.47 7.01 6.16
C SER A 73 1.02 5.60 6.53
N GLU A 74 1.53 4.58 5.83
CA GLU A 74 1.27 3.17 6.06
C GLU A 74 1.69 2.70 7.46
N ILE A 75 2.86 3.14 7.92
CA ILE A 75 3.35 2.84 9.28
C ILE A 75 2.36 3.35 10.34
N VAL A 76 1.93 4.61 10.20
CA VAL A 76 0.98 5.21 11.15
C VAL A 76 -0.38 4.53 11.05
N LEU A 77 -0.85 4.25 9.83
CA LEU A 77 -2.13 3.61 9.59
C LEU A 77 -2.18 2.20 10.20
N ALA A 78 -1.11 1.41 10.07
CA ALA A 78 -1.01 0.08 10.67
C ALA A 78 -1.22 0.12 12.20
N VAL A 79 -0.59 1.09 12.87
CA VAL A 79 -0.74 1.30 14.32
C VAL A 79 -2.14 1.76 14.67
N VAL A 80 -2.72 2.70 13.92
CA VAL A 80 -4.09 3.19 14.18
C VAL A 80 -5.12 2.07 14.03
N LEU A 81 -5.02 1.25 12.99
CA LEU A 81 -5.91 0.11 12.79
C LEU A 81 -5.73 -0.97 13.85
N TYR A 82 -4.48 -1.22 14.28
CA TYR A 82 -4.20 -2.09 15.42
C TYR A 82 -4.93 -1.63 16.67
N VAL A 83 -4.80 -0.35 17.05
CA VAL A 83 -5.47 0.21 18.24
C VAL A 83 -6.98 0.10 18.12
N LEU A 84 -7.53 0.39 16.93
CA LEU A 84 -8.98 0.30 16.70
C LEU A 84 -9.52 -1.12 16.87
N LEU A 85 -8.81 -2.13 16.37
CA LEU A 85 -9.32 -3.51 16.29
C LEU A 85 -8.81 -4.45 17.39
N LYS A 86 -7.76 -4.08 18.13
CA LYS A 86 -7.24 -4.82 19.29
C LYS A 86 -8.35 -5.29 20.26
N PRO A 87 -9.39 -4.49 20.57
CA PRO A 87 -10.50 -4.94 21.43
C PRO A 87 -11.31 -6.14 20.91
N VAL A 88 -11.18 -6.50 19.62
CA VAL A 88 -11.83 -7.69 19.04
C VAL A 88 -10.95 -8.91 19.21
N SER A 89 -9.66 -8.77 18.90
CA SER A 89 -8.63 -9.78 19.12
C SER A 89 -7.25 -9.12 19.01
N GLN A 90 -6.51 -9.11 20.11
CA GLN A 90 -5.16 -8.53 20.14
C GLN A 90 -4.21 -9.25 19.19
N THR A 91 -4.22 -10.58 19.20
CA THR A 91 -3.33 -11.41 18.37
C THR A 91 -3.60 -11.20 16.89
N LEU A 92 -4.86 -11.29 16.45
CA LEU A 92 -5.20 -11.10 15.03
C LEU A 92 -4.93 -9.66 14.58
N SER A 93 -5.23 -8.67 15.41
CA SER A 93 -4.93 -7.27 15.09
C SER A 93 -3.42 -7.04 14.95
N LEU A 94 -2.61 -7.69 15.80
CA LEU A 94 -1.16 -7.62 15.71
C LEU A 94 -0.63 -8.30 14.44
N ILE A 95 -1.13 -9.48 14.09
CA ILE A 95 -0.75 -10.16 12.85
C ILE A 95 -1.08 -9.26 11.65
N ALA A 96 -2.29 -8.68 11.60
CA ALA A 96 -2.67 -7.77 10.53
C ALA A 96 -1.74 -6.54 10.44
N ALA A 97 -1.37 -5.94 11.57
CA ALA A 97 -0.47 -4.80 11.59
C ALA A 97 0.95 -5.17 11.13
N VAL A 98 1.49 -6.29 11.63
CA VAL A 98 2.82 -6.78 11.25
C VAL A 98 2.88 -7.14 9.77
N SER A 99 1.85 -7.79 9.23
CA SER A 99 1.76 -8.08 7.80
C SER A 99 1.78 -6.81 6.94
N ARG A 100 1.04 -5.76 7.34
CA ARG A 100 1.05 -4.46 6.65
C ARG A 100 2.43 -3.78 6.73
N LEU A 101 3.08 -3.83 7.88
CA LEU A 101 4.44 -3.29 8.06
C LEU A 101 5.49 -4.08 7.28
N ALA A 102 5.33 -5.40 7.15
CA ALA A 102 6.19 -6.24 6.31
C ALA A 102 6.08 -5.82 4.84
N MET A 103 4.85 -5.67 4.31
CA MET A 103 4.62 -5.09 2.98
C MET A 103 5.30 -3.72 2.84
N THR A 104 5.09 -2.83 3.81
CA THR A 104 5.65 -1.46 3.79
C THR A 104 7.18 -1.49 3.76
N THR A 105 7.80 -2.42 4.49
CA THR A 105 9.26 -2.58 4.50
C THR A 105 9.79 -3.09 3.15
N ILE A 106 9.09 -4.05 2.54
CA ILE A 106 9.44 -4.59 1.22
C ILE A 106 9.34 -3.49 0.17
N HIS A 107 8.25 -2.74 0.13
CA HIS A 107 8.08 -1.61 -0.79
C HIS A 107 9.12 -0.51 -0.55
N GLY A 108 9.46 -0.22 0.71
CA GLY A 108 10.53 0.73 1.03
C GLY A 108 11.90 0.31 0.50
N LEU A 109 12.25 -0.99 0.58
CA LEU A 109 13.48 -1.51 -0.04
C LEU A 109 13.39 -1.51 -1.57
N ASN A 110 12.20 -1.70 -2.12
CA ASN A 110 11.95 -1.74 -3.56
C ASN A 110 12.30 -0.41 -4.26
N LEU A 111 12.25 0.71 -3.53
CA LEU A 111 12.68 2.03 -4.02
C LEU A 111 14.11 2.06 -4.53
N LEU A 112 14.99 1.14 -4.09
CA LEU A 112 16.36 1.01 -4.62
C LEU A 112 16.38 0.86 -6.14
N ASN A 113 15.35 0.24 -6.73
CA ASN A 113 15.24 0.09 -8.18
C ASN A 113 15.16 1.44 -8.90
N TYR A 114 14.39 2.41 -8.38
CA TYR A 114 14.39 3.77 -8.93
C TYR A 114 15.74 4.47 -8.75
N TYR A 115 16.44 4.22 -7.65
CA TYR A 115 17.79 4.78 -7.48
C TYR A 115 18.79 4.22 -8.50
N PHE A 116 18.69 2.95 -8.88
CA PHE A 116 19.50 2.42 -9.98
C PHE A 116 19.17 3.09 -11.32
N VAL A 117 17.88 3.34 -11.61
CA VAL A 117 17.48 4.13 -12.79
C VAL A 117 18.14 5.50 -12.81
N PHE A 118 18.10 6.23 -11.68
CA PHE A 118 18.75 7.54 -11.60
C PHE A 118 20.26 7.48 -11.78
N GLN A 119 20.93 6.49 -11.20
CA GLN A 119 22.38 6.35 -11.33
C GLN A 119 22.79 6.04 -12.77
N LEU A 120 22.01 5.21 -13.48
CA LEU A 120 22.22 4.89 -14.89
C LEU A 120 22.03 6.11 -15.80
N LEU A 121 21.10 7.01 -15.46
CA LEU A 121 20.80 8.21 -16.26
C LEU A 121 21.64 9.44 -15.87
N SER A 122 22.35 9.40 -14.74
CA SER A 122 23.13 10.54 -14.21
C SER A 122 24.37 10.93 -15.04
N GLY A 123 24.79 10.11 -16.01
CA GLY A 123 26.04 10.30 -16.75
C GLY A 123 27.32 10.10 -15.91
N GLY A 124 27.20 9.55 -14.70
CA GLY A 124 28.31 9.25 -13.80
C GLY A 124 29.10 8.00 -14.18
N SER A 125 30.04 7.59 -13.30
CA SER A 125 30.95 6.47 -13.55
C SER A 125 30.24 5.14 -13.88
N LEU A 126 29.12 4.85 -13.21
CA LEU A 126 28.32 3.66 -13.50
C LEU A 126 27.70 3.71 -14.90
N ALA A 127 27.14 4.86 -15.31
CA ALA A 127 26.55 5.04 -16.63
C ALA A 127 27.61 4.88 -17.74
N SER A 128 28.81 5.43 -17.53
CA SER A 128 29.92 5.35 -18.49
C SER A 128 30.52 3.95 -18.67
N ALA A 129 30.18 2.99 -17.79
CA ALA A 129 30.65 1.61 -17.89
C ALA A 129 29.85 0.78 -18.93
N PHE A 130 28.74 1.30 -19.45
CA PHE A 130 27.84 0.63 -20.36
C PHE A 130 27.65 1.42 -21.66
N SER A 131 27.29 0.74 -22.75
CA SER A 131 26.83 1.44 -23.97
C SER A 131 25.48 2.12 -23.73
N PRO A 132 25.11 3.14 -24.53
CA PRO A 132 23.79 3.78 -24.42
C PRO A 132 22.62 2.78 -24.50
N GLU A 133 22.71 1.79 -25.37
CA GLU A 133 21.68 0.75 -25.53
C GLU A 133 21.58 -0.13 -24.28
N GLN A 134 22.73 -0.46 -23.66
CA GLN A 134 22.78 -1.20 -22.40
C GLN A 134 22.19 -0.39 -21.25
N VAL A 135 22.47 0.92 -21.17
CA VAL A 135 21.86 1.83 -20.19
C VAL A 135 20.34 1.81 -20.32
N ASN A 136 19.81 1.97 -21.53
CA ASN A 136 18.36 1.96 -21.78
C ASN A 136 17.73 0.63 -21.35
N ALA A 137 18.34 -0.51 -21.69
CA ALA A 137 17.86 -1.83 -21.29
C ALA A 137 17.88 -2.02 -19.76
N LEU A 138 18.93 -1.56 -19.08
CA LEU A 138 19.04 -1.63 -17.62
C LEU A 138 18.02 -0.73 -16.93
N VAL A 139 17.74 0.46 -17.47
CA VAL A 139 16.68 1.33 -16.96
C VAL A 139 15.34 0.61 -16.98
N THR A 140 14.96 0.02 -18.13
CA THR A 140 13.71 -0.75 -18.22
C THR A 140 13.72 -1.95 -17.27
N LEU A 141 14.83 -2.69 -17.17
CA LEU A 141 14.96 -3.81 -16.22
C LEU A 141 14.68 -3.40 -14.78
N PHE A 142 15.20 -2.26 -14.33
CA PHE A 142 14.97 -1.79 -12.95
C PHE A 142 13.53 -1.26 -12.75
N LEU A 143 12.90 -0.67 -13.76
CA LEU A 143 11.47 -0.32 -13.70
C LEU A 143 10.58 -1.57 -13.62
N ASP A 144 10.92 -2.62 -14.36
CA ASP A 144 10.21 -3.91 -14.29
C ASP A 144 10.45 -4.60 -12.95
N ALA A 145 11.70 -4.59 -12.46
CA ALA A 145 12.06 -5.11 -11.14
C ALA A 145 11.29 -4.39 -10.02
N HIS A 146 11.12 -3.08 -10.14
CA HIS A 146 10.26 -2.32 -9.23
C HIS A 146 8.82 -2.82 -9.26
N SER A 147 8.24 -3.02 -10.45
CA SER A 147 6.86 -3.50 -10.60
C SER A 147 6.67 -4.90 -10.00
N ILE A 148 7.65 -5.79 -10.16
CA ILE A 148 7.65 -7.13 -9.54
C ILE A 148 7.80 -7.01 -8.01
N GLY A 149 8.74 -6.20 -7.52
CA GLY A 149 8.94 -6.00 -6.09
C GLY A 149 7.72 -5.39 -5.38
N PHE A 150 6.97 -4.53 -6.07
CA PHE A 150 5.68 -4.04 -5.59
C PHE A 150 4.68 -5.20 -5.41
N THR A 151 4.57 -6.07 -6.40
CA THR A 151 3.71 -7.27 -6.36
C THR A 151 4.10 -8.23 -5.24
N ILE A 152 5.41 -8.41 -4.99
CA ILE A 152 5.90 -9.19 -3.84
C ILE A 152 5.39 -8.59 -2.53
N GLY A 153 5.45 -7.27 -2.35
CA GLY A 153 4.91 -6.62 -1.15
C GLY A 153 3.39 -6.82 -1.00
N ILE A 154 2.63 -6.82 -2.10
CA ILE A 154 1.18 -7.11 -2.06
C ILE A 154 0.89 -8.51 -1.51
N ALA A 155 1.73 -9.51 -1.78
CA ALA A 155 1.56 -10.84 -1.19
C ALA A 155 1.57 -10.81 0.37
N PHE A 156 2.36 -9.90 0.98
CA PHE A 156 2.39 -9.70 2.43
C PHE A 156 1.24 -8.83 2.94
N LEU A 157 0.59 -8.05 2.06
CA LEU A 157 -0.63 -7.30 2.38
C LEU A 157 -1.86 -8.22 2.48
N VAL A 158 -1.88 -9.35 1.76
CA VAL A 158 -3.03 -10.28 1.74
C VAL A 158 -3.48 -10.72 3.14
N PRO A 159 -2.60 -11.21 4.04
CA PRO A 159 -3.01 -11.56 5.40
C PRO A 159 -3.59 -10.37 6.16
N HIS A 160 -3.03 -9.17 5.99
CA HIS A 160 -3.57 -7.96 6.62
C HIS A 160 -5.01 -7.72 6.17
N VAL A 161 -5.26 -7.71 4.87
CA VAL A 161 -6.58 -7.38 4.28
C VAL A 161 -7.65 -8.40 4.71
N LEU A 162 -7.33 -9.70 4.66
CA LEU A 162 -8.25 -10.77 5.08
C LEU A 162 -8.56 -10.70 6.58
N ILE A 163 -7.55 -10.53 7.42
CA ILE A 163 -7.72 -10.46 8.88
C ILE A 163 -8.45 -9.16 9.27
N LEU A 164 -8.12 -8.03 8.64
CA LEU A 164 -8.80 -6.76 8.83
C LEU A 164 -10.30 -6.91 8.52
N GLY A 165 -10.65 -7.50 7.39
CA GLY A 165 -12.03 -7.77 7.01
C GLY A 165 -12.76 -8.65 8.02
N TYR A 166 -12.13 -9.74 8.46
CA TYR A 166 -12.66 -10.59 9.52
C TYR A 166 -12.91 -9.82 10.83
N LEU A 167 -11.94 -9.04 11.31
CA LEU A 167 -12.06 -8.25 12.54
C LEU A 167 -13.16 -7.20 12.43
N ILE A 168 -13.32 -6.55 11.28
CA ILE A 168 -14.42 -5.61 11.00
C ILE A 168 -15.77 -6.33 11.12
N VAL A 169 -15.95 -7.51 10.51
CA VAL A 169 -17.19 -8.30 10.62
C VAL A 169 -17.51 -8.66 12.08
N ARG A 170 -16.49 -8.97 12.87
CA ARG A 170 -16.63 -9.38 14.29
C ARG A 170 -16.75 -8.21 15.26
N SER A 171 -16.34 -7.02 14.86
CA SER A 171 -16.21 -5.85 15.74
C SER A 171 -17.51 -5.46 16.47
N GLY A 172 -18.62 -5.42 15.73
CA GLY A 172 -19.90 -4.89 16.20
C GLY A 172 -19.96 -3.36 16.27
N TYR A 173 -18.88 -2.65 15.92
CA TYR A 173 -18.83 -1.19 15.89
C TYR A 173 -18.54 -0.61 14.49
N PHE A 174 -18.33 -1.47 13.50
CA PHE A 174 -18.34 -1.15 12.07
C PHE A 174 -19.44 -1.94 11.34
N PRO A 175 -19.94 -1.45 10.18
CA PRO A 175 -20.82 -2.23 9.31
C PRO A 175 -20.14 -3.50 8.80
N LYS A 176 -20.83 -4.64 8.91
CA LYS A 176 -20.32 -5.93 8.45
C LYS A 176 -20.00 -5.96 6.96
N VAL A 177 -20.76 -5.20 6.16
CA VAL A 177 -20.55 -5.13 4.70
C VAL A 177 -19.14 -4.66 4.35
N LEU A 178 -18.56 -3.73 5.11
CA LEU A 178 -17.18 -3.26 4.89
C LEU A 178 -16.17 -4.39 5.09
N GLY A 179 -16.38 -5.21 6.11
CA GLY A 179 -15.51 -6.35 6.38
C GLY A 179 -15.63 -7.44 5.31
N ILE A 180 -16.83 -7.68 4.78
CA ILE A 180 -17.05 -8.61 3.66
C ILE A 180 -16.35 -8.10 2.39
N LEU A 181 -16.45 -6.80 2.09
CA LEU A 181 -15.74 -6.19 0.98
C LEU A 181 -14.22 -6.38 1.10
N PHE A 182 -13.65 -6.19 2.30
CA PHE A 182 -12.22 -6.47 2.53
C PHE A 182 -11.85 -7.94 2.35
N ILE A 183 -12.68 -8.88 2.81
CA ILE A 183 -12.41 -10.30 2.58
C ILE A 183 -12.39 -10.60 1.07
N ALA A 184 -13.37 -10.07 0.32
CA ALA A 184 -13.41 -10.22 -1.13
C ALA A 184 -12.19 -9.59 -1.83
N ALA A 185 -11.78 -8.38 -1.42
CA ALA A 185 -10.57 -7.72 -1.90
C ALA A 185 -9.30 -8.52 -1.57
N GLY A 186 -9.19 -9.09 -0.37
CA GLY A 186 -8.06 -9.91 0.04
C GLY A 186 -7.93 -11.19 -0.78
N LEU A 187 -9.04 -11.81 -1.15
CA LEU A 187 -9.04 -12.94 -2.10
C LEU A 187 -8.62 -12.49 -3.51
N GLY A 188 -9.07 -11.31 -3.95
CA GLY A 188 -8.64 -10.70 -5.19
C GLY A 188 -7.12 -10.48 -5.23
N TYR A 189 -6.56 -9.83 -4.20
CA TYR A 189 -5.12 -9.63 -4.05
C TYR A 189 -4.34 -10.94 -4.01
N LEU A 190 -4.86 -11.96 -3.34
CA LEU A 190 -4.22 -13.28 -3.29
C LEU A 190 -4.14 -13.91 -4.67
N MET A 191 -5.25 -13.92 -5.42
CA MET A 191 -5.29 -14.47 -6.77
C MET A 191 -4.35 -13.70 -7.70
N ASP A 192 -4.39 -12.37 -7.63
CA ASP A 192 -3.62 -11.49 -8.50
C ASP A 192 -2.11 -11.59 -8.23
N ALA A 193 -1.68 -11.48 -6.98
CA ALA A 193 -0.26 -11.61 -6.62
C ALA A 193 0.28 -13.01 -6.94
N THR A 194 -0.50 -14.07 -6.71
CA THR A 194 -0.09 -15.44 -7.06
C THR A 194 0.02 -15.60 -8.57
N GLY A 195 -0.93 -15.06 -9.34
CA GLY A 195 -0.91 -15.08 -10.79
C GLY A 195 0.33 -14.38 -11.34
N LEU A 196 0.52 -13.10 -10.98
CA LEU A 196 1.62 -12.27 -11.47
C LEU A 196 3.01 -12.82 -11.11
N LEU A 197 3.15 -13.47 -9.95
CA LEU A 197 4.45 -13.98 -9.49
C LEU A 197 4.76 -15.40 -9.96
N LEU A 198 3.76 -16.27 -10.11
CA LEU A 198 3.98 -17.71 -10.33
C LEU A 198 3.50 -18.20 -11.70
N VAL A 199 2.70 -17.42 -12.43
CA VAL A 199 2.08 -17.85 -13.69
C VAL A 199 2.51 -16.93 -14.83
N ALA A 200 3.42 -17.42 -15.68
CA ALA A 200 4.00 -16.62 -16.78
C ALA A 200 2.96 -16.07 -17.79
N SER A 201 1.80 -16.73 -17.94
CA SER A 201 0.72 -16.26 -18.81
C SER A 201 -0.20 -15.22 -18.16
N TYR A 202 -0.06 -14.97 -16.86
CA TYR A 202 -0.85 -14.00 -16.12
C TYR A 202 -0.07 -12.70 -16.01
N THR A 203 -0.36 -11.75 -16.90
CA THR A 203 0.42 -10.51 -17.03
C THR A 203 -0.34 -9.27 -16.57
N THR A 204 -1.64 -9.37 -16.29
CA THR A 204 -2.46 -8.20 -15.94
C THR A 204 -3.63 -8.62 -15.05
N THR A 205 -3.91 -7.79 -14.04
CA THR A 205 -5.06 -7.94 -13.16
C THR A 205 -6.38 -7.85 -13.95
N PRO A 206 -7.25 -8.87 -13.88
CA PRO A 206 -8.58 -8.82 -14.47
C PRO A 206 -9.41 -7.65 -13.89
N GLY A 207 -10.12 -6.93 -14.76
CA GLY A 207 -10.91 -5.76 -14.36
C GLY A 207 -11.95 -6.05 -13.26
N LEU A 208 -12.53 -7.25 -13.24
CA LEU A 208 -13.45 -7.67 -12.18
C LEU A 208 -12.77 -7.71 -10.80
N ILE A 209 -11.53 -8.20 -10.73
CA ILE A 209 -10.75 -8.24 -9.48
C ILE A 209 -10.41 -6.82 -9.05
N ALA A 210 -9.95 -5.98 -9.99
CA ALA A 210 -9.62 -4.58 -9.72
C ALA A 210 -10.81 -3.79 -9.15
N VAL A 211 -12.02 -3.98 -9.70
CA VAL A 211 -13.24 -3.31 -9.21
C VAL A 211 -13.59 -3.73 -7.79
N VAL A 212 -13.46 -5.01 -7.46
CA VAL A 212 -13.73 -5.51 -6.10
C VAL A 212 -12.75 -4.91 -5.08
N ILE A 213 -11.47 -4.88 -5.42
CA ILE A 213 -10.42 -4.29 -4.60
C ILE A 213 -10.70 -2.79 -4.38
N ALA A 214 -10.88 -2.03 -5.46
CA ALA A 214 -11.13 -0.60 -5.40
C ALA A 214 -12.40 -0.26 -4.59
N SER A 215 -13.44 -1.08 -4.69
CA SER A 215 -14.69 -0.88 -3.93
C SER A 215 -14.46 -0.95 -2.41
N ALA A 216 -13.65 -1.89 -1.94
CA ALA A 216 -13.31 -2.01 -0.52
C ALA A 216 -12.47 -0.82 -0.05
N GLU A 217 -11.47 -0.46 -0.84
CA GLU A 217 -10.51 0.61 -0.52
C GLU A 217 -11.11 2.01 -0.58
N ILE A 218 -12.17 2.23 -1.35
CA ILE A 218 -12.89 3.52 -1.38
C ILE A 218 -13.96 3.57 -0.29
N ALA A 219 -14.72 2.49 -0.10
CA ALA A 219 -15.85 2.50 0.82
C ALA A 219 -15.41 2.66 2.29
N PHE A 220 -14.31 2.02 2.68
CA PHE A 220 -13.88 2.01 4.08
C PHE A 220 -13.34 3.37 4.57
N PRO A 221 -12.43 4.06 3.86
CA PRO A 221 -11.96 5.39 4.27
C PRO A 221 -13.07 6.43 4.33
N ILE A 222 -13.98 6.41 3.35
CA ILE A 222 -15.16 7.29 3.34
C ILE A 222 -16.01 7.03 4.58
N TRP A 223 -16.26 5.77 4.92
CA TRP A 223 -16.99 5.43 6.14
C TRP A 223 -16.29 5.95 7.40
N LEU A 224 -14.97 5.73 7.50
CA LEU A 224 -14.16 6.15 8.63
C LEU A 224 -14.19 7.68 8.85
N LEU A 225 -14.20 8.45 7.76
CA LEU A 225 -14.27 9.91 7.81
C LEU A 225 -15.66 10.42 8.21
N VAL A 226 -16.72 9.87 7.59
CA VAL A 226 -18.09 10.39 7.73
C VAL A 226 -18.77 9.85 8.99
N LYS A 227 -18.69 8.54 9.24
CA LYS A 227 -19.40 7.86 10.34
C LYS A 227 -18.47 7.46 11.47
N GLY A 228 -17.25 7.02 11.14
CA GLY A 228 -16.28 6.53 12.12
C GLY A 228 -16.74 5.25 12.82
N VAL A 229 -16.52 5.21 14.14
CA VAL A 229 -16.74 4.03 15.01
C VAL A 229 -17.93 4.25 15.94
N ASN A 230 -18.74 3.22 16.16
CA ASN A 230 -19.70 3.21 17.27
C ASN A 230 -18.95 3.16 18.62
N LYS A 231 -18.91 4.30 19.32
CA LYS A 231 -18.12 4.48 20.55
C LYS A 231 -18.52 3.54 21.68
N GLU A 232 -19.82 3.37 21.92
CA GLU A 232 -20.33 2.52 23.01
C GLU A 232 -19.95 1.06 22.82
N ARG A 233 -20.13 0.55 21.60
CA ARG A 233 -19.75 -0.83 21.25
C ARG A 233 -18.24 -1.05 21.31
N TRP A 234 -17.45 -0.06 20.92
CA TRP A 234 -15.99 -0.12 21.03
C TRP A 234 -15.52 -0.10 22.49
N GLN A 235 -16.10 0.76 23.33
CA GLN A 235 -15.81 0.81 24.78
C GLN A 235 -16.18 -0.50 25.47
N TYR A 236 -17.35 -1.06 25.16
CA TYR A 236 -17.77 -2.37 25.66
C TYR A 236 -16.76 -3.47 25.35
N ARG A 237 -16.27 -3.54 24.10
CA ARG A 237 -15.24 -4.51 23.68
C ARG A 237 -13.93 -4.31 24.43
N THR A 238 -13.53 -3.05 24.64
CA THR A 238 -12.29 -2.71 25.34
C THR A 238 -12.33 -3.15 26.79
N LEU A 239 -13.43 -2.87 27.49
CA LEU A 239 -13.64 -3.32 28.87
C LEU A 239 -13.68 -4.86 28.95
N ALA A 240 -14.30 -5.53 27.98
CA ALA A 240 -14.32 -7.00 27.96
C ALA A 240 -12.92 -7.61 27.80
N LEU A 241 -12.02 -6.96 27.04
CA LEU A 241 -10.63 -7.40 26.89
C LEU A 241 -9.80 -7.19 28.17
N GLU A 242 -10.02 -6.08 28.90
CA GLU A 242 -9.30 -5.78 30.14
C GLU A 242 -9.65 -6.72 31.30
N ASN A 243 -10.82 -7.37 31.22
CA ASN A 243 -11.34 -8.28 32.24
C ASN A 243 -11.15 -9.78 31.90
N ALA A 244 -10.52 -10.11 30.78
CA ALA A 244 -10.25 -11.48 30.32
C ALA A 244 -8.82 -11.91 30.68
#